data_AF-A0A2K8SJI8-F1
#
_entry.id   AF-A0A2K8SJI8-F1
#
_cell.length_a   1.000
_cell.length_b   1.000
_cell.length_c   1.000
_cell.angle_alpha   90.00
_cell.angle_beta   90.00
_cell.angle_gamma   90.00
#
_symmetry.space_group_name_H-M   'P 1'
#
loop_
_entity.id
_entity.type
_entity.pdbx_description
1 polymer ?
#
loop_
_entity_poly.entity_id
_entity_poly.type
_entity_poly.pdbx_seq_one_letter_code
_entity_poly.pdbx_strand_id
1 'polypeptide(L)'
;MVSAIQGSLFDVQTVLDYGQSIVSAGQELAKLLIKNQPLANRAIQSQMNRYFNGTAASGAWQWKDAYEAVEVALILYLRQKGLSDNPLEEMRRLELLCPTHTRRSEEQLKLQQFSTPLPLAYLVALAGQIQTDDLVVA
;
A
#
# COMPACT_ATOMS: atom_id res chain seq x y z
N MET A 1 13.68 -10.25 22.27
CA MET A 1 12.52 -10.03 21.39
C MET A 1 13.07 -9.77 20.01
N VAL A 2 12.88 -10.72 19.09
CA VAL A 2 13.33 -10.61 17.70
C VAL A 2 12.45 -9.57 17.03
N SER A 3 13.06 -8.51 16.49
CA SER A 3 12.36 -7.52 15.69
C SER A 3 11.78 -8.19 14.44
N ALA A 4 10.60 -7.80 13.97
CA ALA A 4 10.05 -8.26 12.69
C ALA A 4 10.95 -7.92 11.48
N ILE A 5 11.98 -7.08 11.70
CA ILE A 5 12.99 -6.66 10.72
C ILE A 5 14.30 -7.46 10.86
N GLN A 6 14.37 -8.43 11.80
CA GLN A 6 15.56 -9.27 12.06
C GLN A 6 15.53 -10.65 11.40
N GLY A 7 14.59 -10.90 10.49
CA GLY A 7 14.70 -12.02 9.56
C GLY A 7 15.80 -11.72 8.54
N SER A 8 16.68 -12.67 8.30
CA SER A 8 17.55 -12.61 7.12
C SER A 8 16.67 -12.45 5.87
N LEU A 9 17.06 -11.61 4.91
CA LEU A 9 16.44 -11.57 3.56
C LEU A 9 16.39 -12.96 2.87
N PHE A 10 17.14 -13.93 3.40
CA PHE A 10 17.17 -15.32 2.94
C PHE A 10 16.19 -16.25 3.67
N ASP A 11 15.48 -15.77 4.69
CA ASP A 11 14.36 -16.51 5.28
C ASP A 11 13.06 -16.18 4.56
N VAL A 12 12.74 -17.04 3.60
CA VAL A 12 11.54 -16.93 2.76
C VAL A 12 10.27 -16.85 3.61
N GLN A 13 10.19 -17.56 4.73
CA GLN A 13 8.99 -17.56 5.54
C GLN A 13 8.73 -16.19 6.16
N THR A 14 9.77 -15.54 6.71
CA THR A 14 9.65 -14.19 7.25
C THR A 14 9.20 -13.18 6.17
N VAL A 15 9.74 -13.28 4.95
CA VAL A 15 9.35 -12.40 3.84
C VAL A 15 7.88 -12.62 3.45
N LEU A 16 7.43 -13.87 3.39
CA LEU A 16 6.05 -14.21 3.08
C LEU A 16 5.09 -13.70 4.17
N ASP A 17 5.44 -13.87 5.45
CA ASP A 17 4.63 -13.42 6.59
C ASP A 17 4.50 -11.89 6.61
N TYR A 18 5.58 -11.17 6.29
CA TYR A 18 5.58 -9.72 6.14
C TYR A 18 4.65 -9.27 5.02
N GLY A 19 4.80 -9.84 3.81
CA GLY A 19 3.94 -9.51 2.67
C GLY A 19 2.46 -9.84 2.92
N GLN A 20 2.19 -10.99 3.56
CA GLN A 20 0.84 -11.38 3.96
C GLN A 20 0.22 -10.39 4.94
N SER A 21 1.00 -9.86 5.88
CA SER A 21 0.53 -8.86 6.85
C SER A 21 0.10 -7.56 6.17
N ILE A 22 0.87 -7.09 5.18
CA ILE A 22 0.53 -5.91 4.36
C ILE A 22 -0.76 -6.17 3.58
N VAL A 23 -0.85 -7.30 2.89
CA VAL A 23 -2.03 -7.65 2.08
C VAL A 23 -3.28 -7.74 2.94
N SER A 24 -3.19 -8.38 4.11
CA SER A 24 -4.32 -8.49 5.04
C SER A 24 -4.75 -7.14 5.61
N ALA A 25 -3.81 -6.25 5.96
CA ALA A 25 -4.14 -4.88 6.36
C ALA A 25 -4.80 -4.12 5.20
N GLY A 26 -4.25 -4.22 3.98
CA GLY A 26 -4.80 -3.59 2.78
C GLY A 26 -6.21 -4.06 2.44
N GLN A 27 -6.52 -5.35 2.64
CA GLN A 27 -7.87 -5.89 2.48
C GLN A 27 -8.89 -5.23 3.43
N GLU A 28 -8.53 -5.01 4.69
CA GLU A 28 -9.43 -4.32 5.64
C GLU A 28 -9.59 -2.83 5.29
N LEU A 29 -8.51 -2.17 4.85
CA LEU A 29 -8.57 -0.78 4.40
C LEU A 29 -9.40 -0.63 3.12
N ALA A 30 -9.33 -1.59 2.18
CA ALA A 30 -10.15 -1.57 0.97
C ALA A 30 -11.65 -1.57 1.28
N LYS A 31 -12.09 -2.29 2.32
CA LYS A 31 -13.49 -2.27 2.78
C LYS A 31 -13.95 -0.87 3.18
N LEU A 32 -13.06 -0.05 3.74
CA LEU A 32 -13.37 1.34 4.09
C LEU A 32 -13.51 2.21 2.83
N LEU A 33 -12.59 2.05 1.87
CA LEU A 33 -12.68 2.74 0.57
C LEU A 33 -13.95 2.40 -0.19
N ILE A 34 -14.36 1.12 -0.20
CA ILE A 34 -15.60 0.66 -0.84
C ILE A 34 -16.84 1.31 -0.20
N LYS A 35 -16.79 1.59 1.10
CA LYS A 35 -17.82 2.32 1.85
C LYS A 35 -17.68 3.84 1.74
N ASN A 36 -16.77 4.33 0.89
CA ASN A 36 -16.45 5.74 0.72
C ASN A 36 -16.00 6.45 2.02
N GLN A 37 -15.26 5.74 2.86
CA GLN A 37 -14.76 6.26 4.15
C GLN A 37 -13.28 6.67 4.03
N PRO A 38 -12.88 7.81 4.60
CA PRO A 38 -11.47 8.21 4.66
C PRO A 38 -10.64 7.22 5.48
N LEU A 39 -9.44 6.91 4.99
CA LEU A 39 -8.43 6.12 5.68
C LEU A 39 -7.69 6.99 6.70
N ALA A 40 -8.36 7.31 7.80
CA ALA A 40 -7.75 8.07 8.89
C ALA A 40 -6.55 7.31 9.49
N ASN A 41 -5.51 8.04 9.92
CA ASN A 41 -4.29 7.46 10.52
C ASN A 41 -4.58 6.46 11.66
N ARG A 42 -5.62 6.71 12.46
CA ARG A 42 -6.04 5.78 13.53
C ARG A 42 -6.56 4.45 12.98
N ALA A 43 -7.34 4.49 11.89
CA ALA A 43 -7.85 3.28 11.24
C ALA A 43 -6.70 2.46 10.64
N ILE A 44 -5.76 3.13 9.97
CA ILE A 44 -4.55 2.51 9.41
C ILE A 44 -3.72 1.87 10.52
N GLN A 45 -3.34 2.63 11.56
CA GLN A 45 -2.58 2.11 12.70
C GLN A 45 -3.25 0.90 13.35
N SER A 46 -4.58 0.92 13.49
CA SER A 46 -5.34 -0.20 14.07
C SER A 46 -5.19 -1.47 13.25
N GLN A 47 -5.33 -1.39 11.92
CA GLN A 47 -5.16 -2.57 11.06
C GLN A 47 -3.70 -3.03 11.01
N MET A 48 -2.75 -2.10 10.89
CA MET A 48 -1.32 -2.45 10.93
C MET A 48 -0.95 -3.15 12.23
N ASN A 49 -1.38 -2.62 13.38
CA ASN A 49 -1.08 -3.24 14.67
C ASN A 49 -1.68 -4.65 14.80
N ARG A 50 -2.87 -4.84 14.24
CA ARG A 50 -3.58 -6.13 14.25
C ARG A 50 -2.84 -7.19 13.44
N TYR A 51 -2.39 -6.85 12.23
CA TYR A 51 -1.78 -7.83 11.32
C TYR A 51 -0.27 -8.00 11.49
N PHE A 52 0.43 -7.01 12.05
CA PHE A 52 1.85 -7.13 12.42
C PHE A 52 2.07 -7.57 13.87
N ASN A 53 1.00 -7.88 14.61
CA ASN A 53 1.04 -8.33 16.01
C ASN A 53 1.87 -7.43 16.95
N GLY A 54 1.86 -6.12 16.72
CA GLY A 54 2.66 -5.17 17.49
C GLY A 54 2.46 -3.74 17.03
N THR A 55 3.17 -2.79 17.65
CA THR A 55 3.01 -1.36 17.33
C THR A 55 4.19 -0.81 16.54
N ALA A 56 3.98 0.32 15.86
CA ALA A 56 5.08 1.07 15.27
C ALA A 56 6.13 1.49 16.32
N ALA A 57 5.70 1.84 17.54
CA ALA A 57 6.60 2.22 18.62
C ALA A 57 7.48 1.06 19.12
N SER A 58 6.99 -0.18 19.04
CA SER A 58 7.77 -1.39 19.32
C SER A 58 8.61 -1.87 18.13
N GLY A 59 8.60 -1.15 17.00
CA GLY A 59 9.32 -1.53 15.79
C GLY A 59 8.74 -2.77 15.09
N ALA A 60 7.46 -3.07 15.30
CA ALA A 60 6.79 -4.21 14.63
C ALA A 60 6.49 -3.90 13.15
N TRP A 61 6.33 -2.62 12.82
CA TRP A 61 6.14 -2.09 11.47
C TRP A 61 6.55 -0.62 11.45
N GLN A 62 6.79 -0.05 10.27
CA GLN A 62 7.12 1.35 10.04
C GLN A 62 6.07 2.02 9.15
N TRP A 63 6.04 3.34 9.13
CA TRP A 63 5.05 4.08 8.33
C TRP A 63 5.11 3.78 6.83
N LYS A 64 6.26 3.34 6.32
CA LYS A 64 6.37 2.85 4.94
C LYS A 64 5.45 1.65 4.69
N ASP A 65 5.47 0.65 5.55
CA ASP A 65 4.62 -0.54 5.46
C ASP A 65 3.12 -0.16 5.45
N ALA A 66 2.76 0.86 6.24
CA ALA A 66 1.39 1.36 6.28
C ALA A 66 0.98 2.04 4.96
N TYR A 67 1.91 2.74 4.30
CA TYR A 67 1.68 3.31 2.97
C TYR A 67 1.54 2.22 1.90
N GLU A 68 2.33 1.14 1.98
CA GLU A 68 2.17 -0.02 1.09
C GLU A 68 0.80 -0.69 1.26
N ALA A 69 0.31 -0.84 2.50
CA ALA A 69 -1.02 -1.36 2.75
C ALA A 69 -2.13 -0.47 2.16
N VAL A 70 -1.95 0.86 2.16
CA VAL A 70 -2.87 1.81 1.52
C VAL A 70 -2.84 1.66 -0.01
N GLU A 71 -1.66 1.51 -0.62
CA GLU A 71 -1.52 1.27 -2.06
C GLU A 71 -2.18 -0.06 -2.48
N VAL A 72 -2.00 -1.13 -1.69
CA VAL A 72 -2.71 -2.41 -1.86
C VAL A 72 -4.23 -2.22 -1.77
N ALA A 73 -4.70 -1.43 -0.81
CA ALA A 73 -6.13 -1.15 -0.65
C ALA A 73 -6.74 -0.47 -1.89
N LEU A 74 -6.02 0.46 -2.51
CA LEU A 74 -6.44 1.12 -3.75
C LEU A 74 -6.49 0.13 -4.92
N ILE A 75 -5.50 -0.75 -5.06
CA ILE A 75 -5.49 -1.81 -6.09
C ILE A 75 -6.70 -2.74 -5.90
N LEU A 76 -6.95 -3.20 -4.67
CA LEU A 76 -8.07 -4.09 -4.37
C LEU A 76 -9.43 -3.41 -4.61
N TYR A 77 -9.56 -2.12 -4.27
CA TYR A 77 -10.74 -1.33 -4.60
C TYR A 77 -10.99 -1.32 -6.11
N LEU A 78 -9.98 -1.01 -6.92
CA LEU A 78 -10.11 -0.93 -8.39
C LEU A 78 -10.39 -2.31 -9.01
N ARG A 79 -9.76 -3.37 -8.52
CA ARG A 79 -10.05 -4.74 -8.97
C ARG A 79 -11.50 -5.15 -8.71
N GLN A 80 -12.09 -4.67 -7.62
CA GLN A 80 -13.47 -5.00 -7.27
C GLN A 80 -14.51 -4.11 -7.97
N LYS A 81 -14.24 -2.80 -8.09
CA LYS A 81 -15.18 -1.82 -8.66
C LYS A 81 -15.06 -1.68 -10.18
N GLY A 82 -13.93 -2.04 -10.76
CA GLY A 82 -13.59 -1.71 -12.14
C GLY A 82 -13.22 -0.24 -12.29
N LEU A 83 -12.98 0.17 -13.54
CA LEU A 83 -12.80 1.59 -13.89
C LEU A 83 -14.17 2.22 -14.13
N SER A 84 -14.39 3.44 -13.63
CA SER A 84 -15.57 4.24 -13.97
C SER A 84 -15.47 4.85 -15.37
N ASP A 85 -16.55 5.50 -15.82
CA ASP A 85 -16.58 6.26 -17.08
C ASP A 85 -15.64 7.47 -17.06
N ASN A 86 -15.25 7.95 -15.87
CA ASN A 86 -14.26 9.03 -15.69
C ASN A 86 -13.15 8.63 -14.69
N PRO A 87 -12.21 7.74 -15.10
CA PRO A 87 -11.24 7.13 -14.19
C PRO A 87 -10.35 8.15 -13.46
N LEU A 88 -9.93 9.22 -14.14
CA LEU A 88 -9.07 10.25 -13.54
C LEU A 88 -9.76 11.04 -12.43
N GLU A 89 -11.05 11.31 -12.58
CA GLU A 89 -11.83 11.98 -11.54
C GLU A 89 -12.02 11.08 -10.33
N GLU A 90 -12.36 9.80 -10.56
CA GLU A 90 -12.49 8.82 -9.49
C GLU A 90 -11.16 8.62 -8.74
N MET A 91 -10.04 8.50 -9.45
CA MET A 91 -8.72 8.31 -8.84
C MET A 91 -8.32 9.51 -7.98
N ARG A 92 -8.53 10.75 -8.46
CA ARG A 92 -8.31 11.95 -7.64
C ARG A 92 -9.19 11.96 -6.39
N ARG A 93 -10.46 11.55 -6.53
CA ARG A 93 -11.39 11.43 -5.40
C ARG A 93 -10.90 10.38 -4.38
N LEU A 94 -10.37 9.25 -4.84
CA LEU A 94 -9.81 8.19 -3.97
C LEU A 94 -8.57 8.68 -3.23
N GLU A 95 -7.69 9.46 -3.88
CA GLU A 95 -6.52 10.05 -3.21
C GLU A 95 -6.90 10.95 -2.04
N LEU A 96 -8.03 11.68 -2.15
CA LEU A 96 -8.56 12.50 -1.05
C LEU A 96 -9.04 11.69 0.16
N LEU A 97 -9.30 10.39 -0.02
CA LEU A 97 -9.62 9.48 1.09
C LEU A 97 -8.36 8.90 1.75
N CYS A 98 -7.18 9.08 1.16
CA CYS A 98 -5.93 8.48 1.63
C CYS A 98 -5.08 9.51 2.39
N PRO A 99 -4.24 9.07 3.34
CA PRO A 99 -3.26 9.96 3.96
C PRO A 99 -2.20 10.38 2.94
N THR A 100 -1.63 11.57 3.12
CA THR A 100 -0.45 11.98 2.36
C THR A 100 0.80 11.25 2.88
N HIS A 101 1.65 10.80 1.96
CA HIS A 101 2.91 10.09 2.26
C HIS A 101 3.99 11.09 2.70
N THR A 102 3.77 11.71 3.86
CA THR A 102 4.60 12.82 4.39
C THR A 102 5.78 12.35 5.23
N ARG A 103 5.73 11.13 5.77
CA ARG A 103 6.81 10.54 6.57
C ARG A 103 7.76 9.77 5.67
N ARG A 104 9.05 10.07 5.75
CA ARG A 104 10.11 9.36 5.00
C ARG A 104 11.02 8.63 5.97
N SER A 105 11.24 7.34 5.77
CA SER A 105 12.26 6.59 6.48
C SER A 105 13.66 6.98 5.98
N GLU A 106 14.70 6.71 6.76
CA GLU A 106 16.09 6.93 6.31
C GLU A 106 16.41 6.12 5.05
N GLU A 107 15.88 4.90 4.95
CA GLU A 107 16.03 4.04 3.79
C GLU A 107 15.37 4.65 2.55
N GLN A 108 14.14 5.16 2.67
CA GLN A 108 13.47 5.85 1.56
C GLN A 108 14.27 7.08 1.09
N LEU A 109 14.88 7.81 2.01
CA LEU A 109 15.75 8.95 1.66
C LEU A 109 17.01 8.48 0.94
N LYS A 110 17.68 7.44 1.46
CA LYS A 110 18.91 6.87 0.87
C LYS A 110 18.66 6.32 -0.53
N LEU A 111 17.54 5.64 -0.73
CA LEU A 111 17.16 4.99 -1.99
C LEU A 111 16.31 5.88 -2.91
N GLN A 112 16.07 7.14 -2.53
CA GLN A 112 15.23 8.07 -3.30
C GLN A 112 13.86 7.50 -3.66
N GLN A 113 13.23 6.80 -2.72
CA GLN A 113 11.92 6.19 -2.95
C GLN A 113 10.81 7.24 -2.84
N PHE A 114 10.12 7.45 -3.97
CA PHE A 114 8.91 8.27 -4.07
C PHE A 114 7.73 7.38 -4.44
N SER A 115 6.55 7.63 -3.85
CA SER A 115 5.33 6.98 -4.32
C SER A 115 4.91 7.53 -5.67
N THR A 116 4.28 6.69 -6.49
CA THR A 116 3.61 7.08 -7.73
C THR A 116 2.13 7.33 -7.42
N PRO A 117 1.65 8.59 -7.47
CA PRO A 117 0.23 8.92 -7.28
C PRO A 117 -0.68 8.11 -8.23
N LEU A 118 -1.89 7.76 -7.77
CA LEU A 118 -2.77 6.83 -8.48
C LEU A 118 -3.19 7.32 -9.88
N PRO A 119 -3.56 8.60 -10.09
CA PRO A 119 -3.83 9.12 -11.43
C PRO A 119 -2.62 9.05 -12.37
N LEU A 120 -1.40 9.22 -11.85
CA LEU A 120 -0.18 9.13 -12.66
C LEU A 120 0.13 7.68 -13.01
N ALA A 121 -0.03 6.74 -12.08
CA ALA A 121 0.11 5.31 -12.35
C ALA A 121 -0.85 4.86 -13.45
N TYR A 122 -2.10 5.34 -13.44
CA TYR A 122 -3.07 5.06 -14.50
C TYR A 122 -2.66 5.62 -15.86
N LEU A 123 -2.20 6.88 -15.91
CA LEU A 123 -1.73 7.48 -17.16
C LEU A 123 -0.52 6.75 -17.73
N VAL A 124 0.40 6.29 -16.87
CA VAL A 124 1.55 5.47 -17.29
C VAL A 124 1.09 4.12 -17.81
N ALA A 125 0.12 3.47 -17.16
CA ALA A 125 -0.43 2.21 -17.65
C ALA A 125 -1.09 2.36 -19.04
N LEU A 126 -1.83 3.44 -19.27
CA LEU A 126 -2.40 3.76 -20.59
C LEU A 126 -1.31 4.04 -21.63
N ALA A 127 -0.30 4.84 -21.28
CA ALA A 127 0.78 5.20 -22.19
C ALA A 127 1.65 4.00 -22.54
N GLY A 128 1.86 3.10 -21.57
CA GLY A 128 2.64 1.87 -21.74
C GLY A 128 1.96 0.82 -22.61
N GLN A 129 0.63 0.88 -22.78
CA GLN A 129 -0.16 -0.05 -23.59
C GLN A 129 0.18 -1.53 -23.33
N ILE A 130 0.42 -1.88 -22.07
CA ILE A 130 0.89 -3.21 -21.67
C ILE A 130 -0.10 -4.29 -22.15
N GLN A 131 0.41 -5.24 -22.93
CA GLN A 131 -0.29 -6.41 -23.47
C GLN A 131 0.01 -7.67 -22.65
N THR A 132 -0.73 -8.74 -22.92
CA THR A 132 -0.60 -10.01 -22.17
C THR A 132 0.70 -10.76 -22.44
N ASP A 133 1.38 -10.46 -23.55
CA ASP A 133 2.67 -11.04 -23.94
C ASP A 133 3.87 -10.17 -23.53
N ASP A 134 3.63 -9.00 -22.93
CA ASP A 134 4.70 -8.15 -22.43
C ASP A 134 5.33 -8.72 -21.15
N LEU A 135 6.66 -8.70 -21.10
CA LEU A 135 7.42 -8.94 -19.89
C LEU A 135 7.64 -7.61 -19.15
N VAL A 136 6.92 -7.42 -18.05
CA VAL A 136 7.14 -6.30 -17.15
C VAL A 136 8.28 -6.65 -16.19
N VAL A 137 9.32 -5.81 -16.17
CA VAL A 137 10.47 -5.93 -15.26
C VAL A 137 10.44 -4.81 -14.21
N ALA A 138 10.91 -5.12 -13.00
CA ALA A 138 10.94 -4.21 -11.84
C ALA A 138 12.38 -3.95 -11.39
#